data_AF-A0A3S1PCT4-F1
#
_entry.id   AF-A0A3S1PCT4-F1
#
_cell.length_a   1.000
_cell.length_b   1.000
_cell.length_c   1.000
_cell.angle_alpha   90.00
_cell.angle_beta   90.00
_cell.angle_gamma   90.00
#
_symmetry.space_group_name_H-M   'P 1'
#
loop_
_entity.id
_entity.type
_entity.pdbx_description
1 polymer ?
#
loop_
_entity_poly.entity_id
_entity_poly.type
_entity_poly.pdbx_seq_one_letter_code
_entity_poly.pdbx_strand_id
1 'polypeptide(L)'
;MTRMKAEPVVHIDDERFRVTEWRFATGAETGWHIHGHDYVIVPLTDGKLGLEGPDGAQSQAALTQGVPYSRRTGVAHNVINAGDAPLAFLEVEVVEAGDLAARRLAVLDRFLAAWNARDVGALMDCMAENCAFHGSAGPDAEGRKHMGRDAVRAAYAALFDAFPKVAWTRGRHVVTGDTGLSSWRFVGTTAAGQKIEVDGCDIFAFSGELIALKDSYRKARG
;
A
#
# COMPACT_ATOMS: atom_id res chain seq x y z
N MET A 1 -7.65 8.94 -40.44
CA MET A 1 -7.67 10.32 -39.90
C MET A 1 -7.59 10.22 -38.39
N THR A 2 -6.84 11.10 -37.74
CA THR A 2 -6.73 11.15 -36.26
C THR A 2 -8.04 11.66 -35.67
N ARG A 3 -8.62 10.96 -34.70
CA ARG A 3 -9.83 11.41 -34.00
C ARG A 3 -9.46 12.53 -33.01
N MET A 4 -10.42 13.42 -32.75
CA MET A 4 -10.31 14.42 -31.69
C MET A 4 -10.18 13.71 -30.33
N LYS A 5 -9.50 14.32 -29.36
CA LYS A 5 -9.34 13.75 -28.03
C LYS A 5 -10.43 14.20 -27.07
N ALA A 6 -10.81 13.29 -26.18
CA ALA A 6 -11.61 13.60 -25.00
C ALA A 6 -10.81 14.49 -24.05
N GLU A 7 -11.51 15.36 -23.34
CA GLU A 7 -10.93 16.26 -22.34
C GLU A 7 -11.11 15.64 -20.94
N PRO A 8 -10.03 15.31 -20.22
CA PRO A 8 -10.10 14.91 -18.82
C PRO A 8 -10.07 16.13 -17.89
N VAL A 9 -10.98 16.17 -16.93
CA VAL A 9 -11.01 17.15 -15.83
C VAL A 9 -10.92 16.40 -14.50
N VAL A 10 -9.81 16.57 -13.77
CA VAL A 10 -9.61 15.90 -12.48
C VAL A 10 -10.30 16.71 -11.38
N HIS A 11 -11.24 16.08 -10.67
CA HIS A 11 -11.99 16.66 -9.55
C HIS A 11 -11.40 16.27 -8.20
N ILE A 12 -10.92 15.03 -8.07
CA ILE A 12 -10.29 14.48 -6.86
C ILE A 12 -9.04 13.71 -7.29
N ASP A 13 -7.94 13.90 -6.56
CA ASP A 13 -6.71 13.11 -6.69
C ASP A 13 -6.05 13.05 -5.31
N ASP A 14 -6.43 12.04 -4.52
CA ASP A 14 -5.94 11.83 -3.16
C ASP A 14 -5.51 10.36 -2.94
N GLU A 15 -5.19 9.99 -1.70
CA GLU A 15 -4.69 8.64 -1.38
C GLU A 15 -5.75 7.53 -1.41
N ARG A 16 -7.02 7.87 -1.63
CA ARG A 16 -8.17 6.96 -1.61
C ARG A 16 -8.90 6.91 -2.94
N PHE A 17 -9.07 8.06 -3.57
CA PHE A 17 -9.80 8.18 -4.83
C PHE A 17 -9.09 9.09 -5.83
N ARG A 18 -9.20 8.71 -7.11
CA ARG A 18 -9.03 9.62 -8.23
C ARG A 18 -10.36 9.72 -8.96
N VAL A 19 -10.84 10.94 -9.17
CA VAL A 19 -12.09 11.21 -9.88
C VAL A 19 -11.81 12.10 -11.08
N THR A 20 -11.94 11.53 -12.27
CA THR A 20 -11.76 12.23 -13.54
C THR A 20 -13.10 12.32 -14.26
N GLU A 21 -13.54 13.53 -14.59
CA GLU A 21 -14.62 13.75 -15.56
C GLU A 21 -14.04 13.70 -16.96
N TRP A 22 -14.53 12.77 -17.77
CA TRP A 22 -14.19 12.72 -19.18
C TRP A 22 -15.29 13.39 -20.01
N ARG A 23 -14.90 14.36 -20.85
CA ARG A 23 -15.79 15.07 -21.76
C ARG A 23 -15.43 14.76 -23.21
N PHE A 24 -16.42 14.36 -24.01
CA PHE A 24 -16.21 14.05 -25.41
C PHE A 24 -17.12 14.92 -26.28
N ALA A 25 -16.54 15.59 -27.27
CA ALA A 25 -17.29 15.99 -28.45
C ALA A 25 -17.65 14.75 -29.29
N THR A 26 -18.60 14.90 -30.22
CA THR A 26 -19.03 13.83 -31.13
C THR A 26 -17.82 13.24 -31.89
N GLY A 27 -17.65 11.92 -31.83
CA GLY A 27 -16.53 11.21 -32.46
C GLY A 27 -15.17 11.33 -31.76
N ALA A 28 -15.05 12.05 -30.64
CA ALA A 28 -13.81 12.14 -29.87
C ALA A 28 -13.49 10.82 -29.16
N GLU A 29 -12.21 10.63 -28.79
CA GLU A 29 -11.72 9.41 -28.14
C GLU A 29 -10.76 9.69 -26.97
N THR A 30 -10.66 8.75 -26.03
CA THR A 30 -9.64 8.80 -24.95
C THR A 30 -8.23 8.52 -25.48
N GLY A 31 -8.12 7.74 -26.55
CA GLY A 31 -6.90 6.98 -26.86
C GLY A 31 -6.80 5.69 -26.05
N TRP A 32 -5.85 4.85 -26.45
CA TRP A 32 -5.56 3.57 -25.79
C TRP A 32 -5.01 3.75 -24.38
N HIS A 33 -5.62 3.07 -23.43
CA HIS A 33 -5.16 3.04 -22.03
C HIS A 33 -5.51 1.70 -21.36
N ILE A 34 -4.90 1.49 -20.20
CA ILE A 34 -5.18 0.37 -19.30
C ILE A 34 -5.53 0.96 -17.93
N HIS A 35 -6.62 0.51 -17.34
CA HIS A 35 -7.04 0.90 -16.00
C HIS A 35 -6.13 0.31 -14.94
N GLY A 36 -5.47 1.16 -14.15
CA GLY A 36 -4.58 0.74 -13.07
C GLY A 36 -5.31 0.30 -11.80
N HIS A 37 -6.56 0.74 -11.63
CA HIS A 37 -7.34 0.56 -10.41
C HIS A 37 -8.72 -0.05 -10.71
N ASP A 38 -9.38 -0.56 -9.68
CA ASP A 38 -10.82 -0.82 -9.76
C ASP A 38 -11.55 0.53 -9.83
N TYR A 39 -12.59 0.61 -10.66
CA TYR A 39 -13.24 1.89 -10.93
C TYR A 39 -14.74 1.77 -11.16
N VAL A 40 -15.42 2.89 -10.93
CA VAL A 40 -16.84 3.10 -11.22
C VAL A 40 -16.96 4.19 -12.28
N ILE A 41 -17.75 3.92 -13.31
CA ILE A 41 -18.20 4.94 -14.26
C ILE A 41 -19.56 5.46 -13.82
N VAL A 42 -19.70 6.78 -13.69
CA VAL A 42 -20.96 7.48 -13.41
C VAL A 42 -21.30 8.36 -14.60
N PRO A 43 -22.25 7.97 -15.46
CA PRO A 43 -22.63 8.78 -16.61
C PRO A 43 -23.27 10.10 -16.17
N LEU A 44 -22.78 11.22 -16.71
CA LEU A 44 -23.34 12.56 -16.49
C LEU A 44 -24.35 12.96 -17.57
N THR A 45 -24.32 12.26 -18.71
CA THR A 45 -25.26 12.40 -19.82
C THR A 45 -25.69 11.02 -20.31
N ASP A 46 -26.86 10.94 -20.97
CA ASP A 46 -27.18 9.79 -21.82
C ASP A 46 -26.24 9.77 -23.03
N GLY A 47 -26.02 8.60 -23.62
CA GLY A 47 -25.20 8.52 -24.83
C GLY A 47 -24.80 7.10 -25.23
N LYS A 48 -23.89 7.03 -26.21
CA LYS A 48 -23.40 5.79 -26.77
C LYS A 48 -21.88 5.81 -26.88
N LEU A 49 -21.23 4.86 -26.22
CA LEU A 49 -19.80 4.63 -26.34
C LEU A 49 -19.51 3.58 -27.40
N GLY A 50 -18.50 3.83 -28.21
CA GLY A 50 -17.76 2.81 -28.95
C GLY A 50 -16.54 2.38 -28.14
N LEU A 51 -16.27 1.08 -28.09
CA LEU A 51 -15.14 0.50 -27.38
C LEU A 51 -14.31 -0.32 -28.36
N GLU A 52 -13.02 0.02 -28.46
CA GLU A 52 -12.02 -0.79 -29.17
C GLU A 52 -11.20 -1.56 -28.12
N GLY A 53 -11.16 -2.89 -28.22
CA GLY A 53 -10.43 -3.83 -27.34
C GLY A 53 -9.13 -4.36 -27.96
N PRO A 54 -8.16 -4.84 -27.16
CA PRO A 54 -6.76 -5.02 -27.57
C PRO A 54 -6.58 -5.99 -28.74
N ASP A 55 -7.48 -6.96 -28.90
CA ASP A 55 -7.47 -7.94 -29.99
C ASP A 55 -8.19 -7.44 -31.25
N GLY A 56 -8.41 -6.12 -31.36
CA GLY A 56 -9.19 -5.50 -32.44
C GLY A 56 -10.71 -5.67 -32.29
N ALA A 57 -11.17 -6.26 -31.18
CA ALA A 57 -12.59 -6.40 -30.88
C ALA A 57 -13.25 -5.02 -30.79
N GLN A 58 -14.43 -4.88 -31.39
CA GLN A 58 -15.22 -3.65 -31.31
C GLN A 58 -16.57 -3.94 -30.67
N SER A 59 -17.00 -3.07 -29.76
CA SER A 59 -18.30 -3.16 -29.10
C SER A 59 -18.88 -1.78 -28.85
N GLN A 60 -20.16 -1.74 -28.45
CA GLN A 60 -20.85 -0.51 -28.10
C GLN A 60 -21.53 -0.67 -26.74
N ALA A 61 -21.56 0.40 -25.97
CA ALA A 61 -22.25 0.47 -24.68
C ALA A 61 -23.14 1.71 -24.62
N ALA A 62 -24.33 1.57 -24.05
CA ALA A 62 -25.19 2.71 -23.75
C ALA A 62 -24.78 3.31 -22.41
N LEU A 63 -24.78 4.64 -22.34
CA LEU A 63 -24.72 5.39 -21.11
C LEU A 63 -26.13 5.88 -20.79
N THR A 64 -26.56 5.64 -19.55
CA THR A 64 -27.78 6.21 -19.00
C THR A 64 -27.40 7.13 -17.85
N GLN A 65 -27.81 8.40 -17.94
CA GLN A 65 -27.46 9.43 -16.97
C GLN A 65 -27.80 8.98 -15.55
N GLY A 66 -26.83 9.07 -14.65
CA GLY A 66 -26.99 8.72 -13.24
C GLY A 66 -27.05 7.22 -12.94
N VAL A 67 -26.90 6.32 -13.93
CA VAL A 67 -26.86 4.87 -13.72
C VAL A 67 -25.41 4.38 -13.73
N PRO A 68 -24.78 4.14 -12.56
CA PRO A 68 -23.37 3.78 -12.50
C PRO A 68 -23.13 2.30 -12.81
N TYR A 69 -21.90 1.98 -13.22
CA TYR A 69 -21.41 0.60 -13.30
C TYR A 69 -19.93 0.51 -12.94
N SER A 70 -19.52 -0.63 -12.38
CA SER A 70 -18.12 -0.87 -12.01
C SER A 70 -17.39 -1.75 -13.02
N ARG A 71 -16.08 -1.62 -13.07
CA ARG A 71 -15.14 -2.51 -13.77
C ARG A 71 -13.93 -2.75 -12.88
N ARG A 72 -13.13 -3.75 -13.25
CA ARG A 72 -11.94 -4.14 -12.51
C ARG A 72 -10.68 -3.53 -13.13
N THR A 73 -9.63 -3.44 -12.34
CA THR A 73 -8.26 -3.16 -12.80
C THR A 73 -7.85 -4.08 -13.96
N GLY A 74 -6.97 -3.58 -14.84
CA GLY A 74 -6.43 -4.30 -15.99
C GLY A 74 -7.27 -4.26 -17.26
N VAL A 75 -8.44 -3.60 -17.24
CA VAL A 75 -9.22 -3.37 -18.46
C VAL A 75 -8.43 -2.47 -19.41
N ALA A 76 -8.18 -2.93 -20.62
CA ALA A 76 -7.48 -2.19 -21.68
C ALA A 76 -8.45 -1.86 -22.83
N HIS A 77 -8.57 -0.59 -23.22
CA HIS A 77 -9.43 -0.17 -24.33
C HIS A 77 -9.10 1.23 -24.86
N ASN A 78 -9.71 1.59 -25.99
CA ASN A 78 -9.95 2.97 -26.41
C ASN A 78 -11.47 3.22 -26.39
N VAL A 79 -11.89 4.35 -25.80
CA VAL A 79 -13.31 4.73 -25.67
C VAL A 79 -13.59 5.89 -26.62
N ILE A 80 -14.65 5.78 -27.42
CA ILE A 80 -15.05 6.75 -28.44
C ILE A 80 -16.49 7.20 -28.18
N ASN A 81 -16.78 8.49 -28.36
CA ASN A 81 -18.16 8.97 -28.49
C ASN A 81 -18.74 8.48 -29.83
N ALA A 82 -19.60 7.47 -29.77
CA ALA A 82 -20.28 6.89 -30.94
C ALA A 82 -21.71 7.41 -31.12
N GLY A 83 -22.12 8.42 -30.34
CA GLY A 83 -23.38 9.14 -30.49
C GLY A 83 -23.27 10.33 -31.44
N ASP A 84 -24.28 11.18 -31.44
CA ASP A 84 -24.39 12.42 -32.24
C ASP A 84 -24.33 13.70 -31.39
N ALA A 85 -24.36 13.59 -30.06
CA ALA A 85 -24.24 14.68 -29.10
C ALA A 85 -22.99 14.56 -28.22
N PRO A 86 -22.52 15.65 -27.58
CA PRO A 86 -21.48 15.58 -26.56
C PRO A 86 -21.85 14.65 -25.41
N LEU A 87 -20.87 13.93 -24.86
CA LEU A 87 -21.06 13.06 -23.70
C LEU A 87 -20.11 13.42 -22.56
N ALA A 88 -20.54 13.14 -21.33
CA ALA A 88 -19.64 13.17 -20.18
C ALA A 88 -19.93 12.05 -19.18
N PHE A 89 -18.89 11.58 -18.51
CA PHE A 89 -19.00 10.67 -17.36
C PHE A 89 -17.89 10.94 -16.35
N LEU A 90 -18.14 10.62 -15.09
CA LEU A 90 -17.08 10.50 -14.08
C LEU A 90 -16.51 9.10 -14.11
N GLU A 91 -15.19 9.02 -14.05
CA GLU A 91 -14.42 7.82 -13.75
C GLU A 91 -13.88 7.98 -12.33
N VAL A 92 -14.40 7.14 -11.43
CA VAL A 92 -14.04 7.13 -10.01
C VAL A 92 -13.18 5.90 -9.77
N GLU A 93 -11.89 6.10 -9.72
CA GLU A 93 -10.90 5.07 -9.42
C GLU A 93 -10.70 4.97 -7.91
N VAL A 94 -10.80 3.74 -7.38
CA VAL A 94 -10.42 3.45 -6.00
C VAL A 94 -8.91 3.26 -5.98
N VAL A 95 -8.19 4.31 -5.61
CA VAL A 95 -6.74 4.28 -5.41
C VAL A 95 -6.36 3.88 -3.98
N GLU A 96 -7.36 3.68 -3.10
CA GLU A 96 -7.19 3.26 -1.70
C GLU A 96 -6.17 2.14 -1.54
N ALA A 97 -5.15 2.45 -0.73
CA ALA A 97 -4.26 1.53 -0.01
C ALA A 97 -3.51 0.46 -0.82
N GLY A 98 -3.77 0.25 -2.11
CA GLY A 98 -3.11 -0.78 -2.92
C GLY A 98 -1.62 -0.51 -3.04
N ASP A 99 -1.22 0.73 -3.34
CA ASP A 99 0.20 1.08 -3.43
C ASP A 99 0.82 1.36 -2.06
N LEU A 100 0.23 2.25 -1.24
CA LEU A 100 0.85 2.59 0.05
C LEU A 100 0.83 1.43 1.06
N ALA A 101 -0.25 0.64 1.16
CA ALA A 101 -0.24 -0.52 2.04
C ALA A 101 0.66 -1.64 1.50
N ALA A 102 0.77 -1.82 0.17
CA ALA A 102 1.77 -2.73 -0.40
C ALA A 102 3.21 -2.25 -0.12
N ARG A 103 3.48 -0.95 -0.20
CA ARG A 103 4.79 -0.37 0.15
C ARG A 103 5.09 -0.54 1.63
N ARG A 104 4.12 -0.32 2.52
CA ARG A 104 4.24 -0.61 3.97
C ARG A 104 4.47 -2.10 4.24
N LEU A 105 3.75 -2.98 3.55
CA LEU A 105 3.95 -4.42 3.65
C LEU A 105 5.36 -4.82 3.21
N ALA A 106 5.83 -4.28 2.08
CA ALA A 106 7.18 -4.48 1.59
C ALA A 106 8.25 -3.89 2.54
N VAL A 107 7.96 -2.79 3.24
CA VAL A 107 8.81 -2.26 4.32
C VAL A 107 8.92 -3.27 5.46
N LEU A 108 7.83 -3.90 5.89
CA LEU A 108 7.86 -4.93 6.94
C LEU A 108 8.65 -6.17 6.52
N ASP A 109 8.52 -6.62 5.26
CA ASP A 109 9.31 -7.73 4.71
C ASP A 109 10.82 -7.39 4.72
N ARG A 110 11.19 -6.20 4.23
CA ARG A 110 12.58 -5.72 4.26
C ARG A 110 13.10 -5.61 5.68
N PHE A 111 12.27 -5.12 6.60
CA PHE A 111 12.62 -4.97 8.01
C PHE A 111 12.89 -6.32 8.68
N LEU A 112 12.06 -7.33 8.44
CA LEU A 112 12.30 -8.69 8.93
C LEU A 112 13.56 -9.32 8.32
N ALA A 113 13.80 -9.09 7.02
CA ALA A 113 15.01 -9.54 6.36
C ALA A 113 16.26 -8.89 6.98
N ALA A 114 16.22 -7.59 7.25
CA ALA A 114 17.31 -6.85 7.88
C ALA A 114 17.61 -7.33 9.31
N TRP A 115 16.57 -7.66 10.09
CA TRP A 115 16.74 -8.28 11.42
C TRP A 115 17.52 -9.61 11.33
N ASN A 116 17.16 -10.48 10.39
CA ASN A 116 17.82 -11.77 10.20
C ASN A 116 19.21 -11.64 9.57
N ALA A 117 19.44 -10.63 8.74
CA ALA A 117 20.76 -10.28 8.18
C ALA A 117 21.67 -9.58 9.20
N ARG A 118 21.12 -9.12 10.33
CA ARG A 118 21.80 -8.34 11.37
C ARG A 118 22.33 -7.00 10.86
N ASP A 119 21.60 -6.40 9.91
CA ASP A 119 21.97 -5.15 9.28
C ASP A 119 21.23 -3.98 9.93
N VAL A 120 21.92 -3.28 10.84
CA VAL A 120 21.38 -2.11 11.53
C VAL A 120 21.11 -0.96 10.57
N GLY A 121 21.88 -0.82 9.49
CA GLY A 121 21.66 0.21 8.47
C GLY A 121 20.33 -0.02 7.76
N ALA A 122 20.14 -1.21 7.21
CA ALA A 122 18.90 -1.59 6.53
C ALA A 122 17.67 -1.57 7.46
N LEU A 123 17.84 -1.90 8.75
CA LEU A 123 16.78 -1.72 9.75
C LEU A 123 16.37 -0.24 9.86
N MET A 124 17.36 0.67 9.95
CA MET A 124 17.09 2.09 10.11
C MET A 124 16.57 2.76 8.83
N ASP A 125 16.85 2.21 7.65
CA ASP A 125 16.27 2.65 6.38
C ASP A 125 14.75 2.40 6.31
N CYS A 126 14.23 1.47 7.12
CA CYS A 126 12.80 1.20 7.24
C CYS A 126 12.08 2.10 8.26
N MET A 127 12.83 2.81 9.12
CA MET A 127 12.28 3.64 10.19
C MET A 127 12.08 5.08 9.70
N ALA A 128 11.02 5.74 10.16
CA ALA A 128 10.74 7.16 9.90
C ALA A 128 11.76 8.09 10.60
N GLU A 129 11.70 9.38 10.29
CA GLU A 129 12.56 10.40 10.92
C GLU A 129 12.29 10.56 12.42
N ASN A 130 11.01 10.60 12.80
CA ASN A 130 10.53 10.74 14.18
C ASN A 130 10.22 9.40 14.86
N CYS A 131 10.95 8.34 14.52
CA CYS A 131 10.60 6.99 14.92
C CYS A 131 10.78 6.70 16.41
N ALA A 132 10.11 5.66 16.90
CA ALA A 132 10.26 5.10 18.24
C ALA A 132 10.27 3.56 18.22
N PHE A 133 10.90 2.98 19.24
CA PHE A 133 10.88 1.55 19.52
C PHE A 133 10.54 1.31 20.98
N HIS A 134 9.48 0.54 21.23
CA HIS A 134 9.12 0.03 22.54
C HIS A 134 9.51 -1.44 22.62
N GLY A 135 10.46 -1.74 23.51
CA GLY A 135 10.97 -3.09 23.69
C GLY A 135 10.01 -3.96 24.49
N SER A 136 9.95 -5.25 24.16
CA SER A 136 9.12 -6.26 24.85
C SER A 136 9.43 -6.52 26.32
N ALA A 137 10.42 -5.81 26.88
CA ALA A 137 10.72 -5.77 28.29
C ALA A 137 11.23 -4.37 28.65
N GLY A 138 10.97 -3.97 29.90
CA GLY A 138 11.43 -2.71 30.45
C GLY A 138 10.78 -2.43 31.80
N PRO A 139 11.16 -1.32 32.45
CA PRO A 139 10.60 -0.95 33.74
C PRO A 139 9.15 -0.43 33.65
N ASP A 140 8.74 0.06 32.49
CA ASP A 140 7.44 0.71 32.27
C ASP A 140 6.41 -0.27 31.66
N ALA A 141 5.13 0.12 31.68
CA ALA A 141 4.04 -0.70 31.15
C ALA A 141 4.17 -0.95 29.64
N GLU A 142 4.73 0.01 28.90
CA GLU A 142 5.03 -0.08 27.48
C GLU A 142 6.39 -0.76 27.21
N GLY A 143 7.05 -1.27 28.26
CA GLY A 143 8.44 -1.73 28.18
C GLY A 143 9.43 -0.57 28.04
N ARG A 144 10.65 -0.85 27.58
CA ARG A 144 11.68 0.19 27.46
C ARG A 144 11.48 0.99 26.18
N LYS A 145 11.28 2.30 26.32
CA LYS A 145 11.08 3.22 25.20
C LYS A 145 12.40 3.80 24.68
N HIS A 146 12.57 3.78 23.37
CA HIS A 146 13.69 4.38 22.64
C HIS A 146 13.12 5.37 21.62
N MET A 147 13.44 6.65 21.76
CA MET A 147 12.83 7.73 20.98
C MET A 147 13.85 8.38 20.03
N GLY A 148 13.48 8.54 18.77
CA GLY A 148 14.33 9.11 17.73
C GLY A 148 15.31 8.10 17.13
N ARG A 149 15.80 8.40 15.93
CA ARG A 149 16.62 7.48 15.12
C ARG A 149 17.86 6.97 15.85
N ASP A 150 18.58 7.83 16.56
CA ASP A 150 19.82 7.45 17.23
C ASP A 150 19.58 6.47 18.37
N ALA A 151 18.55 6.71 19.20
CA ALA A 151 18.20 5.82 20.31
C ALA A 151 17.68 4.48 19.79
N VAL A 152 16.86 4.48 18.74
CA VAL A 152 16.36 3.26 18.10
C VAL A 152 17.53 2.46 17.48
N ARG A 153 18.43 3.12 16.76
CA ARG A 153 19.63 2.51 16.17
C ARG A 153 20.49 1.84 17.23
N ALA A 154 20.77 2.54 18.33
CA ALA A 154 21.54 2.02 19.45
C ALA A 154 20.86 0.81 20.09
N ALA A 155 19.54 0.82 20.24
CA ALA A 155 18.77 -0.30 20.80
C ALA A 155 18.83 -1.55 19.91
N TYR A 156 18.73 -1.39 18.58
CA TYR A 156 18.82 -2.50 17.64
C TYR A 156 20.23 -3.11 17.61
N ALA A 157 21.28 -2.26 17.62
CA ALA A 157 22.66 -2.72 17.72
C ALA A 157 22.91 -3.52 19.02
N ALA A 158 22.46 -2.98 20.16
CA ALA A 158 22.60 -3.64 21.45
C ALA A 158 21.89 -5.00 21.51
N LEU A 159 20.81 -5.19 20.76
CA LEU A 159 20.13 -6.49 20.67
C LEU A 159 21.02 -7.54 19.99
N PHE A 160 21.73 -7.17 18.92
CA PHE A 160 22.66 -8.09 18.24
C PHE A 160 23.90 -8.42 19.07
N ASP A 161 24.34 -7.49 19.92
CA ASP A 161 25.42 -7.75 20.88
C ASP A 161 24.96 -8.71 21.97
N ALA A 162 23.74 -8.53 22.49
CA ALA A 162 23.16 -9.40 23.52
C ALA A 162 22.87 -10.81 22.99
N PHE A 163 22.49 -10.95 21.72
CA PHE A 163 22.16 -12.20 21.06
C PHE A 163 23.03 -12.45 19.82
N PRO A 164 24.27 -12.95 20.00
CA PRO A 164 25.20 -13.19 18.90
C PRO A 164 24.72 -14.28 17.93
N LYS A 165 23.73 -15.09 18.30
CA LYS A 165 23.00 -15.98 17.40
C LYS A 165 21.51 -15.71 17.59
N VAL A 166 20.87 -15.12 16.59
CA VAL A 166 19.45 -14.76 16.65
C VAL A 166 18.79 -14.89 15.29
N ALA A 167 17.54 -15.32 15.29
CA ALA A 167 16.69 -15.34 14.11
C ALA A 167 15.24 -15.07 14.50
N TRP A 168 14.51 -14.40 13.60
CA TRP A 168 13.07 -14.24 13.64
C TRP A 168 12.48 -15.08 12.51
N THR A 169 11.83 -16.16 12.90
CA THR A 169 11.25 -17.15 11.97
C THR A 169 9.74 -17.02 11.94
N ARG A 170 9.10 -17.64 10.93
CA ARG A 170 7.62 -17.66 10.77
C ARG A 170 6.99 -16.26 10.68
N GLY A 171 7.74 -15.29 10.15
CA GLY A 171 7.27 -13.93 9.93
C GLY A 171 6.00 -13.89 9.08
N ARG A 172 4.98 -13.18 9.56
CA ARG A 172 3.75 -12.88 8.81
C ARG A 172 3.34 -11.45 9.10
N HIS A 173 2.96 -10.73 8.06
CA HIS A 173 2.65 -9.31 8.12
C HIS A 173 1.22 -9.03 7.64
N VAL A 174 0.56 -8.08 8.30
CA VAL A 174 -0.72 -7.49 7.86
C VAL A 174 -0.62 -5.99 8.02
N VAL A 175 -1.15 -5.23 7.07
CA VAL A 175 -1.25 -3.76 7.13
C VAL A 175 -2.71 -3.36 6.95
N THR A 176 -3.18 -2.44 7.79
CA THR A 176 -4.50 -1.82 7.68
C THR A 176 -4.40 -0.35 8.06
N GLY A 177 -4.81 0.54 7.14
CA GLY A 177 -4.56 1.97 7.31
C GLY A 177 -3.08 2.25 7.57
N ASP A 178 -2.80 3.03 8.62
CA ASP A 178 -1.47 3.39 9.12
C ASP A 178 -0.91 2.39 10.16
N THR A 179 -1.57 1.25 10.35
CA THR A 179 -1.20 0.25 11.36
C THR A 179 -0.68 -1.02 10.70
N GLY A 180 0.41 -1.57 11.24
CA GLY A 180 0.97 -2.86 10.84
C GLY A 180 0.96 -3.85 11.99
N LEU A 181 0.87 -5.14 11.68
CA LEU A 181 1.08 -6.23 12.62
C LEU A 181 2.07 -7.22 12.03
N SER A 182 3.10 -7.58 12.79
CA SER A 182 3.96 -8.71 12.49
C SER A 182 3.79 -9.78 13.56
N SER A 183 3.66 -11.04 13.17
CA SER A 183 3.82 -12.19 14.08
C SER A 183 5.08 -12.97 13.70
N TRP A 184 5.79 -13.46 14.71
CA TRP A 184 7.07 -14.13 14.51
C TRP A 184 7.39 -15.09 15.66
N ARG A 185 8.41 -15.93 15.45
CA ARG A 185 9.08 -16.70 16.48
C ARG A 185 10.53 -16.28 16.62
N PHE A 186 10.89 -15.80 17.80
CA PHE A 186 12.25 -15.46 18.15
C PHE A 186 13.00 -16.72 18.57
N VAL A 187 14.15 -16.96 17.96
CA VAL A 187 15.08 -18.03 18.29
C VAL A 187 16.45 -17.39 18.54
N GLY A 188 16.83 -17.27 19.81
CA GLY A 188 18.04 -16.56 20.21
C GLY A 188 18.92 -17.38 21.14
N THR A 189 20.22 -17.14 21.09
CA THR A 189 21.19 -17.57 22.11
C THR A 189 21.89 -16.34 22.64
N THR A 190 21.82 -16.12 23.96
CA THR A 190 22.51 -14.99 24.62
C THR A 190 24.02 -15.16 24.54
N ALA A 191 24.77 -14.09 24.79
CA ALA A 191 26.24 -14.16 24.92
C ALA A 191 26.71 -15.16 26.00
N ALA A 192 25.90 -15.41 27.02
CA ALA A 192 26.14 -16.41 28.06
C ALA A 192 25.75 -17.85 27.65
N GLY A 193 25.30 -18.07 26.41
CA GLY A 193 24.92 -19.38 25.88
C GLY A 193 23.49 -19.84 26.21
N GLN A 194 22.70 -19.02 26.90
CA GLN A 194 21.30 -19.34 27.20
C GLN A 194 20.45 -19.29 25.93
N LYS A 195 19.71 -20.36 25.64
CA LYS A 195 18.78 -20.44 24.51
C LYS A 195 17.40 -19.91 24.89
N ILE A 196 16.81 -19.12 24.00
CA ILE A 196 15.46 -18.57 24.13
C ILE A 196 14.71 -18.87 22.84
N GLU A 197 13.52 -19.46 22.98
CA GLU A 197 12.58 -19.66 21.87
C GLU A 197 11.17 -19.28 22.35
N VAL A 198 10.60 -18.24 21.75
CA VAL A 198 9.26 -17.70 22.10
C VAL A 198 8.55 -17.14 20.88
N ASP A 199 7.23 -17.27 20.86
CA ASP A 199 6.37 -16.54 19.92
C ASP A 199 6.17 -15.09 20.40
N GLY A 200 6.07 -14.18 19.45
CA GLY A 200 5.81 -12.77 19.71
C GLY A 200 5.15 -12.08 18.53
N CYS A 201 4.88 -10.80 18.72
CA CYS A 201 4.37 -9.93 17.69
C CYS A 201 4.92 -8.51 17.86
N ASP A 202 4.85 -7.75 16.79
CA ASP A 202 5.10 -6.32 16.81
C ASP A 202 3.88 -5.60 16.24
N ILE A 203 3.42 -4.55 16.92
CA ILE A 203 2.42 -3.60 16.46
C ILE A 203 3.17 -2.39 15.93
N PHE A 204 2.85 -1.96 14.71
CA PHE A 204 3.51 -0.86 14.03
C PHE A 204 2.55 0.29 13.80
N ALA A 205 3.05 1.51 13.93
CA ALA A 205 2.43 2.69 13.33
C ALA A 205 3.34 3.21 12.21
N PHE A 206 2.76 3.65 11.10
CA PHE A 206 3.48 4.17 9.93
C PHE A 206 3.34 5.68 9.78
N SER A 207 4.41 6.35 9.36
CA SER A 207 4.39 7.72 8.83
C SER A 207 4.75 7.66 7.35
N GLY A 208 3.79 7.95 6.46
CA GLY A 208 3.92 7.57 5.05
C GLY A 208 4.13 6.06 4.94
N GLU A 209 5.17 5.61 4.24
CA GLU A 209 5.51 4.20 4.14
C GLU A 209 6.42 3.67 5.26
N LEU A 210 7.09 4.56 6.01
CA LEU A 210 8.12 4.19 6.97
C LEU A 210 7.56 3.95 8.38
N ILE A 211 8.25 3.13 9.16
CA ILE A 211 7.84 2.76 10.51
C ILE A 211 8.09 3.93 11.47
N ALA A 212 7.01 4.52 11.99
CA ALA A 212 7.06 5.55 13.02
C ALA A 212 7.13 4.95 14.43
N LEU A 213 6.48 3.82 14.66
CA LEU A 213 6.57 3.09 15.92
C LEU A 213 6.71 1.60 15.66
N LYS A 214 7.62 0.96 16.39
CA LYS A 214 7.62 -0.50 16.60
C LYS A 214 7.35 -0.76 18.07
N ASP A 215 6.19 -1.33 18.39
CA ASP A 215 5.86 -1.78 19.74
C ASP A 215 5.87 -3.31 19.81
N SER A 216 6.75 -3.86 20.65
CA SER A 216 7.12 -5.28 20.60
C SER A 216 6.58 -6.06 21.79
N TYR A 217 5.97 -7.21 21.53
CA TYR A 217 5.43 -8.11 22.54
C TYR A 217 5.95 -9.53 22.34
N ARG A 218 6.16 -10.25 23.43
CA ARG A 218 6.55 -11.67 23.39
C ARG A 218 5.88 -12.46 24.50
N LYS A 219 5.64 -13.75 24.27
CA LYS A 219 5.19 -14.63 25.35
C LYS A 219 6.29 -14.77 26.41
N ALA A 220 5.87 -14.73 27.67
CA ALA A 220 6.69 -15.20 28.77
C ALA A 220 6.46 -16.71 28.91
N ARG A 221 7.55 -17.48 28.95
CA ARG A 221 7.50 -18.90 29.30
C ARG A 221 7.64 -19.00 30.82
N GLY A 222 6.67 -19.65 31.45
CA GLY A 222 6.70 -19.99 32.88
C GLY A 222 7.62 -21.16 33.17
#